data_AF-A0A536ZZ87-F1
#
_entry.id   AF-A0A536ZZ87-F1
#
_cell.length_a   1.000
_cell.length_b   1.000
_cell.length_c   1.000
_cell.angle_alpha   90.00
_cell.angle_beta   90.00
_cell.angle_gamma   90.00
#
_symmetry.space_group_name_H-M   'P 1'
#
loop_
_entity.id
_entity.type
_entity.pdbx_description
1 polymer ?
#
loop_
_entity_poly.entity_id
_entity_poly.type
_entity_poly.pdbx_seq_one_letter_code
_entity_poly.pdbx_strand_id
1 'polypeptide(L)'
;VGTTTREIAMQWPSAKEAWGYEEEDQAAANLWGHGLGLAQYDPPVISRIWSLDHPVEIKEGMVFALETQHGKTHEWGVRIEEMLIVHKDRIEIISNFPVEQITVVDPMPGYSSYGKS
;
A
#
# COMPACT_ATOMS: atom_id res chain seq x y z
N VAL A 1 -11.27 -12.46 -9.19
CA VAL A 1 -10.80 -13.63 -8.39
C VAL A 1 -9.85 -14.50 -9.23
N GLY A 2 -9.30 -15.58 -8.65
CA GLY A 2 -8.35 -16.47 -9.35
C GLY A 2 -6.90 -16.05 -9.21
N THR A 3 -6.58 -15.37 -8.11
CA THR A 3 -5.21 -14.98 -7.75
C THR A 3 -4.98 -15.21 -6.25
N THR A 4 -3.74 -15.04 -5.79
CA THR A 4 -3.33 -15.18 -4.40
C THR A 4 -2.63 -13.94 -3.87
N THR A 5 -2.54 -13.79 -2.55
CA THR A 5 -1.73 -12.75 -1.91
C THR A 5 -0.27 -12.77 -2.37
N ARG A 6 0.27 -13.94 -2.72
CA ARG A 6 1.62 -14.09 -3.29
C ARG A 6 1.75 -13.40 -4.63
N GLU A 7 0.83 -13.66 -5.55
CA GLU A 7 0.87 -13.08 -6.90
C GLU A 7 0.69 -11.57 -6.88
N ILE A 8 -0.12 -11.05 -5.94
CA ILE A 8 -0.24 -9.61 -5.68
C ILE A 8 1.08 -9.06 -5.14
N ALA A 9 1.65 -9.65 -4.09
CA ALA A 9 2.92 -9.21 -3.50
C ALA A 9 4.10 -9.29 -4.49
N MET A 10 4.04 -10.20 -5.47
CA MET A 10 5.04 -10.30 -6.54
C MET A 10 4.96 -9.17 -7.58
N GLN A 11 3.87 -8.41 -7.64
CA GLN A 11 3.80 -7.21 -8.50
C GLN A 11 4.61 -6.04 -7.92
N TRP A 12 4.95 -6.12 -6.63
CA TRP A 12 5.76 -5.11 -5.95
C TRP A 12 7.26 -5.41 -6.10
N PRO A 13 8.10 -4.37 -6.23
CA PRO A 13 9.54 -4.54 -6.15
C PRO A 13 9.93 -5.13 -4.79
N SER A 14 11.02 -5.88 -4.77
CA SER A 14 11.65 -6.30 -3.52
C SER A 14 12.17 -5.10 -2.73
N ALA A 15 12.34 -5.28 -1.42
CA ALA A 15 12.97 -4.28 -0.57
C ALA A 15 14.36 -3.86 -1.07
N LYS A 16 15.10 -4.81 -1.68
CA LYS A 16 16.41 -4.58 -2.29
C LYS A 16 16.32 -3.70 -3.54
N GLU A 17 15.37 -3.97 -4.43
CA GLU A 17 15.19 -3.18 -5.65
C GLU A 17 14.70 -1.76 -5.35
N ALA A 18 13.80 -1.59 -4.38
CA ALA A 18 13.19 -0.30 -4.07
C ALA A 18 14.05 0.57 -3.14
N TRP A 19 14.75 -0.02 -2.16
CA TRP A 19 15.47 0.73 -1.10
C TRP A 19 16.89 0.25 -0.83
N GLY A 20 17.36 -0.83 -1.47
CA GLY A 20 18.68 -1.39 -1.23
C GLY A 20 18.82 -2.12 0.12
N TYR A 21 17.70 -2.49 0.75
CA TYR A 21 17.74 -3.35 1.94
C TYR A 21 18.11 -4.79 1.56
N GLU A 22 18.73 -5.52 2.49
CA GLU A 22 19.12 -6.91 2.24
C GLU A 22 17.92 -7.86 2.37
N GLU A 23 17.07 -7.62 3.37
CA GLU A 23 15.92 -8.47 3.68
C GLU A 23 14.59 -7.69 3.57
N GLU A 24 13.51 -8.41 3.27
CA GLU A 24 12.17 -7.80 3.07
C GLU A 24 11.60 -7.19 4.36
N ASP A 25 11.95 -7.71 5.53
CA ASP A 25 11.45 -7.24 6.83
C ASP A 25 11.97 -5.85 7.22
N GLN A 26 13.10 -5.44 6.66
CA GLN A 26 13.61 -4.07 6.78
C GLN A 26 12.69 -3.03 6.11
N ALA A 27 11.88 -3.47 5.15
CA ALA A 27 10.84 -2.66 4.48
C ALA A 27 9.43 -2.97 5.00
N ALA A 28 9.28 -3.56 6.19
CA ALA A 28 7.97 -3.86 6.75
C ALA A 28 7.04 -2.63 6.71
N ALA A 29 5.79 -2.86 6.32
CA ALA A 29 4.76 -1.84 6.08
C ALA A 29 4.99 -0.83 4.93
N ASN A 30 6.11 -0.86 4.20
CA ASN A 30 6.29 0.02 3.03
C ASN A 30 5.43 -0.41 1.83
N LEU A 31 5.33 -1.71 1.57
CA LEU A 31 4.43 -2.32 0.56
C LEU A 31 3.64 -3.40 1.26
N TRP A 32 2.39 -3.07 1.57
CA TRP A 32 1.58 -3.85 2.48
C TRP A 32 0.14 -3.89 2.01
N GLY A 33 -0.56 -4.96 2.34
CA GLY A 33 -1.99 -5.02 2.23
C GLY A 33 -2.56 -5.87 3.33
N HIS A 34 -3.80 -5.59 3.68
CA HIS A 34 -4.50 -6.31 4.73
C HIS A 34 -6.00 -6.31 4.45
N GLY A 35 -6.69 -7.35 4.91
CA GLY A 35 -8.14 -7.36 4.95
C GLY A 35 -8.68 -6.21 5.78
N LEU A 36 -9.87 -5.74 5.43
CA LEU A 36 -10.53 -4.63 6.10
C LEU A 36 -11.99 -4.99 6.34
N GLY A 37 -12.43 -4.83 7.58
CA GLY A 37 -13.79 -5.16 8.00
C GLY A 37 -14.22 -4.37 9.23
N LEU A 38 -14.27 -5.05 10.39
CA LEU A 38 -14.60 -4.40 11.66
C LEU A 38 -13.34 -3.90 12.38
N ALA A 39 -12.19 -4.52 12.13
CA ALA A 39 -10.91 -4.08 12.65
C ALA A 39 -10.14 -3.29 11.58
N GLN A 40 -9.16 -2.50 12.04
CA GLN A 40 -8.25 -1.80 11.15
C GLN A 40 -7.39 -2.78 10.34
N TYR A 41 -6.93 -3.87 10.95
CA TYR A 41 -6.13 -4.92 10.30
C TYR A 41 -6.83 -6.27 10.46
N ASP A 42 -7.50 -6.73 9.41
CA ASP A 42 -8.05 -8.08 9.30
C ASP A 42 -7.20 -8.92 8.32
N PRO A 43 -7.23 -10.27 8.39
CA PRO A 43 -6.67 -11.11 7.36
C PRO A 43 -7.41 -10.95 6.00
N PRO A 44 -6.75 -11.20 4.86
CA PRO A 44 -5.40 -11.73 4.75
C PRO A 44 -4.32 -10.63 4.76
N VAL A 45 -3.11 -10.98 5.18
CA VAL A 45 -1.91 -10.15 4.97
C VAL A 45 -1.38 -10.35 3.54
N ILE A 46 -1.10 -9.24 2.87
CA ILE A 46 -0.45 -9.16 1.56
C ILE A 46 0.90 -8.48 1.76
N SER A 47 1.98 -9.24 1.72
CA SER A 47 3.33 -8.70 1.82
C SER A 47 4.34 -9.67 1.25
N ARG A 48 5.49 -9.16 0.79
CA ARG A 48 6.59 -10.04 0.36
C ARG A 48 7.19 -10.83 1.52
N ILE A 49 7.10 -10.30 2.75
CA ILE A 49 7.55 -10.94 3.99
C ILE A 49 6.76 -12.22 4.29
N TRP A 50 5.45 -12.22 4.05
CA TRP A 50 4.56 -13.30 4.47
C TRP A 50 3.94 -14.08 3.31
N SER A 51 3.44 -13.39 2.31
CA SER A 51 2.62 -14.01 1.26
C SER A 51 3.42 -14.88 0.30
N LEU A 52 4.74 -14.68 0.18
CA LEU A 52 5.58 -15.50 -0.70
C LEU A 52 5.63 -16.97 -0.26
N ASP A 53 5.62 -17.20 1.06
CA ASP A 53 5.65 -18.53 1.68
C ASP A 53 4.27 -18.99 2.15
N HIS A 54 3.37 -18.04 2.46
CA HIS A 54 2.03 -18.30 2.99
C HIS A 54 0.93 -17.64 2.13
N PRO A 55 0.75 -18.07 0.86
CA PRO A 55 -0.27 -17.52 -0.02
C PRO A 55 -1.68 -17.80 0.51
N VAL A 56 -2.54 -16.79 0.44
CA VAL A 56 -3.99 -16.92 0.65
C VAL A 56 -4.70 -16.64 -0.66
N GLU A 57 -5.70 -17.45 -0.99
CA GLU A 57 -6.54 -17.24 -2.17
C GLU A 57 -7.43 -16.01 -2.01
N ILE A 58 -7.48 -15.17 -3.05
CA ILE A 58 -8.37 -14.01 -3.10
C ILE A 58 -9.75 -14.42 -3.62
N LYS A 59 -10.76 -14.18 -2.79
CA LYS A 59 -12.15 -14.58 -3.03
C LYS A 59 -13.05 -13.38 -3.26
N GLU A 60 -14.16 -13.61 -3.97
CA GLU A 60 -15.21 -12.62 -4.18
C GLU A 60 -15.80 -12.20 -2.83
N GLY A 61 -16.09 -10.90 -2.70
CA GLY A 61 -16.59 -10.29 -1.47
C GLY A 61 -15.52 -9.92 -0.45
N MET A 62 -14.25 -10.29 -0.66
CA MET A 62 -13.16 -9.78 0.17
C MET A 62 -13.00 -8.28 -0.01
N VAL A 63 -12.68 -7.60 1.08
CA VAL A 63 -12.32 -6.18 1.11
C VAL A 63 -10.93 -6.08 1.73
N PHE A 64 -10.04 -5.34 1.09
CA PHE A 64 -8.72 -5.09 1.60
C PHE A 64 -8.20 -3.71 1.21
N ALA A 65 -7.27 -3.20 2.00
CA ALA A 65 -6.48 -2.03 1.67
C ALA A 65 -5.14 -2.46 1.08
N LEU A 66 -4.65 -1.70 0.09
CA LEU A 66 -3.29 -1.79 -0.41
C LEU A 66 -2.57 -0.48 -0.12
N GLU A 67 -1.50 -0.59 0.66
CA GLU A 67 -0.69 0.47 1.20
C GLU A 67 0.67 0.46 0.50
N THR A 68 1.03 1.53 -0.20
CA THR A 68 2.33 1.61 -0.87
C THR A 68 3.03 2.92 -0.57
N GLN A 69 4.32 2.82 -0.27
CA GLN A 69 5.22 3.93 -0.02
C GLN A 69 6.29 4.00 -1.11
N HIS A 70 6.61 5.21 -1.56
CA HIS A 70 7.77 5.44 -2.41
C HIS A 70 8.36 6.84 -2.18
N GLY A 71 9.57 7.09 -2.67
CA GLY A 71 10.25 8.35 -2.40
C GLY A 71 11.71 8.35 -2.78
N LYS A 72 12.39 9.44 -2.43
CA LYS A 72 13.84 9.56 -2.52
C LYS A 72 14.44 9.57 -1.10
N THR A 73 15.32 8.62 -0.85
CA THR A 73 15.95 8.42 0.46
C THR A 73 16.53 9.74 1.00
N HIS A 74 16.17 10.07 2.24
CA HIS A 74 16.57 11.29 2.96
C HIS A 74 16.10 12.63 2.35
N GLU A 75 15.23 12.63 1.34
CA GLU A 75 14.72 13.86 0.74
C GLU A 75 13.20 13.99 0.89
N TRP A 76 12.43 12.99 0.45
CA TRP A 76 10.96 13.02 0.50
C TRP A 76 10.36 11.63 0.27
N GLY A 77 9.09 11.48 0.61
CA GLY A 77 8.31 10.28 0.35
C GLY A 77 6.82 10.57 0.21
N VAL A 78 6.13 9.64 -0.42
CA VAL A 78 4.68 9.60 -0.56
C VAL A 78 4.19 8.23 -0.12
N ARG A 79 3.02 8.20 0.50
CA ARG A 79 2.33 6.96 0.79
C ARG A 79 0.88 7.09 0.35
N ILE A 80 0.39 6.10 -0.38
CA ILE A 80 -0.98 6.01 -0.86
C ILE A 80 -1.57 4.71 -0.33
N GLU A 81 -2.84 4.76 0.04
CA GLU A 81 -3.61 3.61 0.48
C GLU A 81 -4.99 3.65 -0.13
N GLU A 82 -5.31 2.62 -0.90
CA GLU A 82 -6.59 2.47 -1.56
C GLU A 82 -7.31 1.24 -1.01
N MET A 83 -8.59 1.42 -0.70
CA MET A 83 -9.48 0.34 -0.25
C MET A 83 -10.26 -0.18 -1.44
N LEU A 84 -10.39 -1.51 -1.54
CA LEU A 84 -11.10 -2.12 -2.66
C LEU A 84 -11.95 -3.32 -2.25
N ILE A 85 -13.02 -3.53 -3.01
CA ILE A 85 -13.87 -4.73 -2.94
C ILE A 85 -13.54 -5.62 -4.14
N VAL A 86 -13.36 -6.90 -3.88
CA VAL A 86 -13.17 -7.92 -4.92
C VAL A 86 -14.52 -8.42 -5.40
N HIS A 87 -14.81 -8.20 -6.68
CA HIS A 87 -15.90 -8.86 -7.39
C HIS A 87 -15.34 -10.07 -8.17
N LYS A 88 -16.23 -10.91 -8.71
CA LYS A 88 -15.84 -12.07 -9.52
C LYS A 88 -14.86 -11.70 -10.65
N ASP A 89 -15.17 -10.65 -11.41
CA ASP A 89 -14.52 -10.27 -12.67
C ASP A 89 -13.88 -8.87 -12.65
N ARG A 90 -14.05 -8.11 -11.56
CA ARG A 90 -13.48 -6.76 -11.41
C ARG A 90 -13.09 -6.46 -9.97
N ILE A 91 -12.41 -5.34 -9.77
CA ILE A 91 -12.28 -4.68 -8.48
C ILE A 91 -13.14 -3.42 -8.44
N GLU A 92 -13.56 -3.00 -7.26
CA GLU A 92 -14.21 -1.72 -7.01
C GLU A 92 -13.40 -0.95 -5.98
N ILE A 93 -12.88 0.21 -6.36
CA ILE A 93 -12.21 1.13 -5.44
C ILE A 93 -13.29 1.88 -4.64
N ILE A 94 -13.16 1.89 -3.32
CA ILE A 94 -14.13 2.52 -2.41
C ILE A 94 -13.54 3.71 -1.63
N SER A 95 -12.26 3.98 -1.78
CA SER A 95 -11.62 5.23 -1.40
C SER A 95 -12.05 6.36 -2.35
N ASN A 96 -12.52 7.47 -1.78
CA ASN A 96 -13.01 8.62 -2.55
C ASN A 96 -12.11 9.86 -2.41
N PHE A 97 -11.09 9.80 -1.56
CA PHE A 97 -10.17 10.93 -1.38
C PHE A 97 -9.25 11.06 -2.61
N PRO A 98 -8.97 12.27 -3.11
CA PRO A 98 -8.15 12.43 -4.31
C PRO A 98 -6.69 12.01 -4.05
N VAL A 99 -6.21 11.02 -4.80
CA VAL A 99 -4.83 10.49 -4.70
C VAL A 99 -3.94 10.85 -5.89
N GLU A 100 -4.52 11.31 -7.00
CA GLU A 100 -3.77 11.71 -8.20
C GLU A 100 -3.03 13.04 -8.03
N GLN A 101 -3.37 13.82 -6.99
CA GLN A 101 -2.80 15.12 -6.72
C GLN A 101 -2.47 15.25 -5.23
N ILE A 102 -1.38 15.96 -4.93
CA ILE A 102 -1.04 16.29 -3.54
C ILE A 102 -2.09 17.27 -3.02
N THR A 103 -2.82 16.87 -1.99
CA THR A 103 -3.69 17.78 -1.27
C THR A 103 -2.83 18.78 -0.50
N VAL A 104 -2.84 20.03 -0.94
CA VAL A 104 -2.18 21.12 -0.23
C VAL A 104 -3.10 21.58 0.88
N VAL A 105 -2.73 21.28 2.13
CA VAL A 105 -3.31 21.95 3.28
C VAL A 105 -2.55 23.25 3.42
N ASP A 106 -3.25 24.39 3.33
CA ASP A 106 -2.62 25.70 3.55
C ASP A 106 -1.94 25.64 4.92
N PRO A 107 -0.60 25.70 4.98
CA PRO A 107 0.08 25.66 6.25
C PRO A 107 -0.47 26.80 7.08
N MET A 108 -0.89 26.50 8.32
CA MET A 108 -1.12 27.55 9.31
C MET A 108 0.00 28.59 9.18
N PRO A 109 -0.31 29.91 9.23
CA PRO A 109 0.69 30.94 9.03
C PRO A 109 1.97 30.64 9.84
N GLY A 110 3.08 30.33 9.13
CA GLY A 110 4.38 30.00 9.73
C GLY A 110 4.85 28.54 9.64
N TYR A 111 4.09 27.60 9.09
CA TYR A 111 4.48 26.17 9.09
C TYR A 111 5.46 25.76 7.98
N SER A 112 5.62 26.55 6.91
CA SER A 112 6.61 26.27 5.85
C SER A 112 7.08 27.54 5.14
N SER A 113 8.40 27.72 5.05
CA SER A 113 9.05 28.68 4.14
C SER A 113 9.64 28.03 2.89
N TYR A 114 9.40 26.73 2.68
CA TYR A 114 9.85 26.02 1.48
C TYR A 114 9.10 26.57 0.26
N GLY A 115 9.83 27.21 -0.65
CA GLY A 115 9.30 27.88 -1.84
C GLY A 115 9.53 29.40 -1.89
N LYS A 116 10.09 30.02 -0.85
CA LYS A 116 10.63 31.37 -0.95
C LYS A 116 12.10 31.30 -1.40
N SER A 117 12.30 31.12 -2.70
CA SER A 117 13.57 31.40 -3.39
C SER A 117 13.31 32.34 -4.55
#